data_AF-B8FM55-F1
#
_entry.id   AF-B8FM55-F1
#
_cell.length_a   1.000
_cell.length_b   1.000
_cell.length_c   1.000
_cell.angle_alpha   90.00
_cell.angle_beta   90.00
_cell.angle_gamma   90.00
#
_symmetry.space_group_name_H-M   'P 1'
#
loop_
_entity.id
_entity.type
_entity.pdbx_description
1 polymer ?
#
loop_
_entity_poly.entity_id
_entity_poly.type
_entity_poly.pdbx_seq_one_letter_code
_entity_poly.pdbx_strand_id
1 'polypeptide(L)'
;MNDAHSKNALVVVWSSKDPEVAMNMVFMYCRNSKIHGWWESVKLVVWGPSAKLLSEDENLQAELSDMKKEGVEILACKACADRYGVSEALKELGCKVIYMGQPLTDYLKQGLHVLAF
;
A
#
# COMPACT_ATOMS: atom_id res chain seq x y z
N MET A 1 -20.64 -11.11 -19.87
CA MET A 1 -21.01 -10.55 -18.55
C MET A 1 -19.80 -9.77 -18.07
N ASN A 2 -19.77 -8.46 -18.30
CA ASN A 2 -18.60 -7.64 -17.96
C ASN A 2 -18.72 -7.14 -16.53
N ASP A 3 -17.71 -7.52 -15.77
CA ASP A 3 -17.57 -7.42 -14.33
C ASP A 3 -17.49 -5.96 -13.87
N ALA A 4 -18.64 -5.36 -13.56
CA ALA A 4 -18.71 -3.99 -13.06
C ALA A 4 -18.13 -3.85 -11.63
N HIS A 5 -17.86 -4.98 -10.95
CA HIS A 5 -17.28 -5.00 -9.60
C HIS A 5 -15.76 -4.75 -9.59
N SER A 6 -15.05 -4.98 -10.71
CA SER A 6 -13.58 -4.83 -10.73
C SER A 6 -13.08 -3.39 -10.86
N LYS A 7 -13.97 -2.41 -11.13
CA LYS A 7 -13.57 -1.02 -11.45
C LYS A 7 -13.49 -0.09 -10.24
N ASN A 8 -14.10 -0.43 -9.11
CA ASN A 8 -14.11 0.44 -7.93
C ASN A 8 -12.97 0.09 -6.94
N ALA A 9 -11.77 -0.11 -7.46
CA ALA A 9 -10.58 -0.42 -6.68
C ALA A 9 -9.46 0.59 -6.97
N LEU A 10 -8.90 1.13 -5.89
CA LEU A 10 -7.72 1.98 -5.91
C LEU A 10 -6.49 1.18 -5.46
N VAL A 11 -5.40 1.31 -6.22
CA VAL A 11 -4.07 0.86 -5.83
C VAL A 11 -3.16 2.07 -5.70
N VAL A 12 -2.54 2.25 -4.56
CA VAL A 12 -1.55 3.30 -4.33
C VAL A 12 -0.19 2.65 -4.14
N VAL A 13 0.76 2.96 -5.02
CA VAL A 13 2.15 2.55 -4.90
C VAL A 13 2.90 3.67 -4.19
N TRP A 14 3.44 3.37 -3.01
CA TRP A 14 4.27 4.30 -2.24
C TRP A 14 5.72 3.85 -2.28
N SER A 15 6.56 4.68 -2.86
CA SER A 15 8.00 4.47 -3.07
C SER A 15 8.87 5.59 -2.50
N SER A 16 8.32 6.80 -2.36
CA SER A 16 9.01 7.93 -1.73
C SER A 16 9.53 7.61 -0.32
N LYS A 17 10.71 8.15 0.00
CA LYS A 17 11.31 8.17 1.35
C LYS A 17 10.95 9.41 2.16
N ASP A 18 10.10 10.27 1.62
CA ASP A 18 9.65 11.49 2.29
C ASP A 18 8.45 11.14 3.21
N PRO A 19 8.59 11.28 4.54
CA PRO A 19 7.51 10.98 5.48
C PRO A 19 6.29 11.90 5.29
N GLU A 20 6.48 13.13 4.77
CA GLU A 20 5.36 14.04 4.49
C GLU A 20 4.51 13.52 3.33
N VAL A 21 5.13 12.94 2.30
CA VAL A 21 4.39 12.26 1.21
C VAL A 21 3.63 11.06 1.76
N ALA A 22 4.24 10.31 2.68
CA ALA A 22 3.58 9.17 3.31
C ALA A 22 2.34 9.61 4.10
N MET A 23 2.50 10.56 5.02
CA MET A 23 1.43 10.95 5.95
C MET A 23 0.36 11.81 5.28
N ASN A 24 0.76 12.91 4.63
CA ASN A 24 -0.14 13.95 4.15
C ASN A 24 -0.68 13.70 2.74
N MET A 25 -0.23 12.62 2.07
CA MET A 25 -0.78 12.22 0.78
C MET A 25 -1.21 10.75 0.80
N VAL A 26 -0.26 9.82 0.92
CA VAL A 26 -0.52 8.39 0.70
C VAL A 26 -1.47 7.83 1.74
N PHE A 27 -1.15 7.96 3.02
CA PHE A 27 -1.90 7.37 4.13
C PHE A 27 -3.24 8.08 4.30
N MET A 28 -3.21 9.41 4.36
CA MET A 28 -4.43 10.23 4.43
C MET A 28 -5.43 9.89 3.32
N TYR A 29 -4.98 9.83 2.05
CA TYR A 29 -5.89 9.53 0.95
C TYR A 29 -6.39 8.08 0.98
N CYS A 30 -5.53 7.10 1.27
CA CYS A 30 -5.93 5.69 1.37
C CYS A 30 -6.98 5.49 2.48
N ARG A 31 -6.72 6.04 3.67
CA ARG A 31 -7.60 5.93 4.84
C ARG A 31 -8.95 6.59 4.57
N ASN A 32 -8.96 7.85 4.15
CA ASN A 32 -10.19 8.60 3.89
C ASN A 32 -11.00 7.99 2.75
N SER A 33 -10.33 7.49 1.70
CA SER A 33 -10.99 6.77 0.61
C SER A 33 -11.80 5.58 1.10
N LYS A 34 -11.29 4.88 2.12
CA LYS A 34 -11.95 3.72 2.70
C LYS A 34 -13.06 4.12 3.68
N ILE A 35 -12.78 5.04 4.61
CA ILE A 35 -13.76 5.53 5.61
C ILE A 35 -14.98 6.18 4.96
N HIS A 36 -14.77 6.99 3.92
CA HIS A 36 -15.86 7.69 3.24
C HIS A 36 -16.49 6.89 2.10
N GLY A 37 -16.03 5.65 1.85
CA GLY A 37 -16.56 4.80 0.79
C GLY A 37 -16.36 5.35 -0.62
N TRP A 38 -15.36 6.21 -0.84
CA TRP A 38 -15.02 6.71 -2.18
C TRP A 38 -14.53 5.58 -3.08
N TRP A 39 -13.84 4.62 -2.49
CA TRP A 39 -13.42 3.39 -3.15
C TRP A 39 -13.87 2.19 -2.33
N GLU A 40 -14.38 1.17 -3.02
CA GLU A 40 -14.79 -0.08 -2.37
C GLU A 40 -13.57 -0.87 -1.88
N SER A 41 -12.53 -0.96 -2.71
CA SER A 41 -11.25 -1.58 -2.35
C SER A 41 -10.12 -0.56 -2.43
N VAL A 42 -9.29 -0.49 -1.38
CA VAL A 42 -8.08 0.32 -1.36
C VAL A 42 -6.91 -0.58 -1.00
N LYS A 43 -5.88 -0.57 -1.86
CA LYS A 43 -4.63 -1.32 -1.66
C LYS A 43 -3.47 -0.35 -1.59
N LEU A 44 -2.71 -0.38 -0.49
CA LEU A 44 -1.43 0.30 -0.39
C LEU A 44 -0.30 -0.70 -0.71
N VAL A 45 0.54 -0.37 -1.67
CA VAL A 45 1.72 -1.13 -2.06
C VAL A 45 2.97 -0.38 -1.61
N VAL A 46 3.63 -0.89 -0.58
CA VAL A 46 4.92 -0.40 -0.11
C VAL A 46 6.02 -0.99 -0.98
N TRP A 47 6.68 -0.17 -1.79
CA TRP A 47 7.68 -0.63 -2.76
C TRP A 47 8.86 0.33 -2.88
N GLY A 48 10.05 -0.15 -2.56
CA GLY A 48 11.28 0.62 -2.70
C GLY A 48 11.69 1.23 -1.36
N PRO A 49 12.27 2.45 -1.34
CA PRO A 49 12.76 3.09 -0.12
C PRO A 49 11.72 3.21 1.01
N SER A 50 10.44 3.37 0.67
CA SER A 50 9.31 3.37 1.61
C SER A 50 9.27 2.14 2.53
N ALA A 51 9.74 0.97 2.05
CA ALA A 51 9.80 -0.26 2.84
C ALA A 51 10.71 -0.11 4.06
N LYS A 52 11.87 0.54 3.89
CA LYS A 52 12.80 0.80 4.98
C LYS A 52 12.24 1.86 5.92
N LEU A 53 11.74 2.97 5.37
CA LEU A 53 11.13 4.05 6.15
C LEU A 53 10.01 3.52 7.06
N LEU A 54 9.08 2.73 6.51
CA LEU A 54 7.98 2.14 7.28
C LEU A 54 8.47 1.21 8.41
N SER A 55 9.57 0.49 8.21
CA SER A 55 10.12 -0.39 9.24
C SER A 55 10.79 0.34 10.40
N GLU A 56 11.13 1.62 10.23
CA GLU A 56 11.90 2.40 11.20
C GLU A 56 11.07 3.52 11.88
N ASP A 57 10.02 4.02 11.23
CA ASP A 57 9.23 5.15 11.72
C ASP A 57 7.96 4.70 12.48
N GLU A 58 7.96 4.88 13.80
CA GLU A 58 6.85 4.48 14.68
C GLU A 58 5.54 5.24 14.41
N ASN A 59 5.61 6.49 13.94
CA ASN A 59 4.40 7.27 13.62
C ASN A 59 3.73 6.70 12.37
N LEU A 60 4.51 6.33 11.36
CA LEU A 60 4.00 5.65 10.17
C LEU A 60 3.44 4.28 10.50
N GLN A 61 4.06 3.54 11.42
CA GLN A 61 3.56 2.24 11.88
C GLN A 61 2.22 2.35 12.62
N ALA A 62 2.08 3.37 13.46
CA ALA A 62 0.83 3.66 14.17
C ALA A 62 -0.31 3.97 13.18
N GLU A 63 -0.07 4.87 12.22
CA GLU A 63 -1.08 5.21 11.20
C GLU A 63 -1.40 4.00 10.29
N LEU A 64 -0.40 3.20 9.92
CA LEU A 64 -0.61 1.96 9.14
C LEU A 64 -1.54 0.99 9.87
N SER A 65 -1.41 0.87 11.20
CA SER A 65 -2.29 0.04 12.03
C SER A 65 -3.73 0.52 11.97
N ASP A 66 -3.96 1.83 12.04
CA ASP A 66 -5.29 2.41 11.90
C ASP A 66 -5.87 2.21 10.50
N MET A 67 -5.09 2.46 9.45
CA MET A 67 -5.50 2.18 8.06
C MET A 67 -5.97 0.74 7.87
N LYS A 68 -5.27 -0.22 8.49
CA LYS A 68 -5.65 -1.63 8.44
C LYS A 68 -6.98 -1.92 9.14
N LYS A 69 -7.25 -1.30 10.29
CA LYS A 69 -8.54 -1.44 11.00
C LYS A 69 -9.70 -0.93 10.15
N GLU A 70 -9.48 0.11 9.35
CA GLU A 70 -10.47 0.63 8.41
C GLU A 70 -10.62 -0.23 7.14
N GLY A 71 -9.77 -1.25 6.96
CA GLY A 71 -9.86 -2.22 5.88
C GLY A 71 -9.06 -1.87 4.62
N VAL A 72 -8.04 -1.02 4.73
CA VAL A 72 -7.04 -0.86 3.67
C VAL A 72 -6.15 -2.11 3.62
N GLU A 73 -6.01 -2.73 2.45
CA GLU A 73 -5.09 -3.86 2.26
C GLU A 73 -3.66 -3.35 2.10
N ILE A 74 -2.73 -3.84 2.93
CA ILE A 74 -1.32 -3.44 2.89
C ILE A 74 -0.46 -4.55 2.30
N LEU A 75 0.16 -4.26 1.16
CA LEU A 75 1.07 -5.11 0.41
C LEU A 75 2.48 -4.52 0.49
N ALA A 76 3.50 -5.37 0.51
CA ALA A 76 4.89 -4.92 0.43
C ALA A 76 5.70 -5.76 -0.56
N CYS A 77 6.55 -5.10 -1.35
CA CYS A 77 7.43 -5.76 -2.30
C CYS A 77 8.52 -6.57 -1.59
N LYS A 78 8.43 -7.89 -1.66
CA LYS A 78 9.38 -8.83 -1.07
C LYS A 78 10.82 -8.59 -1.51
N ALA A 79 11.05 -8.35 -2.81
CA ALA A 79 12.40 -8.13 -3.32
C ALA A 79 13.07 -6.88 -2.71
N CYS A 80 12.31 -5.80 -2.52
CA CYS A 80 12.81 -4.60 -1.84
C CYS A 80 12.99 -4.84 -0.35
N ALA A 81 12.00 -5.46 0.30
CA ALA A 81 12.06 -5.75 1.74
C ALA A 81 13.26 -6.66 2.08
N ASP A 82 13.51 -7.70 1.29
CA ASP A 82 14.67 -8.59 1.46
C ASP A 82 15.99 -7.81 1.25
N ARG A 83 16.06 -6.92 0.25
CA ARG A 83 17.25 -6.09 -0.01
C ARG A 83 17.57 -5.13 1.12
N TYR A 84 16.55 -4.60 1.80
CA TYR A 84 16.74 -3.72 2.96
C TYR A 84 16.86 -4.49 4.28
N GLY A 85 16.63 -5.81 4.30
CA GLY A 85 16.66 -6.62 5.52
C GLY A 85 15.44 -6.43 6.42
N VAL A 86 14.31 -5.95 5.90
CA VAL A 86 13.13 -5.53 6.67
C VAL A 86 11.89 -6.40 6.43
N SER A 87 12.05 -7.54 5.74
CA SER A 87 10.94 -8.43 5.40
C SER A 87 10.15 -8.93 6.61
N GLU A 88 10.82 -9.34 7.68
CA GLU A 88 10.12 -9.81 8.89
C GLU A 88 9.46 -8.66 9.64
N ALA A 89 10.14 -7.52 9.81
CA ALA A 89 9.55 -6.32 10.41
C ALA A 89 8.26 -5.88 9.70
N LEU A 90 8.25 -5.88 8.36
CA LEU A 90 7.04 -5.55 7.60
C LEU A 90 5.92 -6.59 7.77
N LYS A 91 6.25 -7.88 7.93
CA LYS A 91 5.24 -8.92 8.25
C LYS A 91 4.69 -8.76 9.66
N GLU A 92 5.50 -8.35 10.63
CA GLU A 92 5.07 -8.10 12.01
C GLU A 92 4.13 -6.89 12.09
N LEU A 93 4.37 -5.86 11.27
CA LEU A 93 3.40 -4.77 11.01
C LEU A 93 2.14 -5.26 10.26
N GLY A 94 2.14 -6.52 9.85
CA GLY A 94 1.07 -7.22 9.15
C GLY A 94 0.83 -6.73 7.74
N CYS A 95 1.91 -6.35 7.04
CA CYS A 95 1.93 -6.24 5.59
C CYS A 95 1.96 -7.64 4.96
N LYS A 96 1.29 -7.81 3.83
CA LYS A 96 1.45 -9.00 2.99
C LYS A 96 2.69 -8.83 2.10
N VAL A 97 3.81 -9.41 2.54
CA VAL A 97 5.11 -9.32 1.87
C VAL A 97 5.21 -10.36 0.75
N ILE A 98 5.08 -9.93 -0.52
CA ILE A 98 5.06 -10.79 -1.71
C ILE A 98 5.85 -10.18 -2.88
N TYR A 99 6.20 -10.98 -3.89
CA TYR A 99 6.79 -10.44 -5.12
C TYR A 99 5.73 -9.63 -5.90
N MET A 100 5.87 -8.31 -5.91
CA MET A 100 4.85 -7.39 -6.42
C MET A 100 4.86 -7.17 -7.94
N GLY A 101 5.86 -7.69 -8.67
CA GLY A 101 5.97 -7.52 -10.13
C GLY A 101 4.75 -8.00 -10.90
N GLN A 102 4.35 -9.26 -10.68
CA GLN A 102 3.18 -9.83 -11.36
C GLN A 102 1.86 -9.18 -10.88
N PRO A 103 1.58 -9.04 -9.58
CA PRO A 103 0.36 -8.38 -9.11
C PRO A 103 0.16 -6.97 -9.68
N LEU A 104 1.19 -6.12 -9.68
CA LEU A 104 1.06 -4.75 -10.21
C LEU A 104 0.82 -4.77 -11.73
N THR A 105 1.50 -5.66 -12.46
CA THR A 105 1.28 -5.84 -13.90
C THR A 105 -0.17 -6.22 -14.18
N ASP A 106 -0.74 -7.11 -13.38
CA ASP A 106 -2.12 -7.57 -13.53
C ASP A 106 -3.11 -6.45 -13.21
N TYR A 107 -2.89 -5.66 -12.15
CA TYR A 107 -3.72 -4.50 -11.81
C TYR A 107 -3.78 -3.49 -12.97
N LEU A 108 -2.62 -3.18 -13.56
CA LEU A 108 -2.54 -2.25 -14.69
C LEU A 108 -3.23 -2.80 -15.94
N LYS A 109 -3.00 -4.08 -16.29
CA LYS A 109 -3.63 -4.72 -17.45
C LYS A 109 -5.15 -4.87 -17.31
N GLN A 110 -5.65 -5.01 -16.09
CA GLN A 110 -7.07 -5.03 -15.77
C GLN A 110 -7.70 -3.63 -15.74
N GLY A 111 -6.89 -2.57 -15.86
CA GLY A 111 -7.36 -1.19 -15.88
C GLY A 111 -7.78 -0.66 -14.51
N LEU A 112 -7.23 -1.20 -13.42
CA LEU A 112 -7.44 -0.63 -12.08
C LEU A 112 -6.84 0.77 -12.00
N HIS A 113 -7.40 1.61 -11.14
CA HIS A 113 -6.86 2.94 -10.87
C HIS A 113 -5.60 2.82 -10.02
N VAL A 114 -4.47 3.24 -10.58
CA VAL A 114 -3.16 3.21 -9.90
C VAL A 114 -2.61 4.62 -9.75
N LEU A 115 -2.24 4.98 -8.53
CA LEU A 115 -1.46 6.19 -8.23
C LEU A 115 -0.07 5.78 -7.74
N ALA A 116 0.97 6.53 -8.07
CA ALA A 116 2.35 6.24 -7.68
C ALA A 116 3.02 7.49 -7.10
N PHE A 117 3.70 7.32 -5.96
CA PHE A 117 4.33 8.38 -5.17
C PHE A 117 5.75 8.01 -4.72
#